data_AF-A0A2B4S308-F1
#
_entry.id   AF-A0A2B4S308-F1
#
_cell.length_a   1.000
_cell.length_b   1.000
_cell.length_c   1.000
_cell.angle_alpha   90.00
_cell.angle_beta   90.00
_cell.angle_gamma   90.00
#
_symmetry.space_group_name_H-M   'P 1'
#
loop_
_entity.id
_entity.type
_entity.pdbx_description
1 polymer ?
#
loop_
_entity_poly.entity_id
_entity_poly.type
_entity_poly.pdbx_seq_one_letter_code
_entity_poly.pdbx_strand_id
1 'polypeptide(L)'
;MYLTTSPLLFSSLYFVFVIRNTFCEERIKVGPGADKEKKINPYITKFHHGANVRPTKCQVCRLLVTEFLEQMKKTNRREDVPRGYLLEDLDNQEKSIQYEKSELRLLDVLDNLCERMKLYRARPGPEFPYIKGAKSQLREVLEDMQEKSKVKLNYELPDEVVEDYTYEMGRLKFKCIHMLESHEDDITQWYFGDQKENLIDWLCVERILDENEQDCLNASTKMPDDYYSFAQDDKSTKPALKPDIPMRDDRRWEL
;
A
#
# COMPACT_ATOMS: atom_id res chain seq x y z
N MET A 1 -62.33 -1.95 -26.01
CA MET A 1 -61.58 -0.80 -26.55
C MET A 1 -60.19 -0.83 -25.95
N TYR A 2 -59.18 -1.16 -26.75
CA TYR A 2 -57.78 -1.11 -26.37
C TYR A 2 -57.37 0.36 -26.24
N LEU A 3 -57.02 0.82 -25.03
CA LEU A 3 -56.24 2.04 -24.88
C LEU A 3 -54.77 1.65 -24.84
N THR A 4 -54.13 1.81 -26.00
CA THR A 4 -52.68 1.80 -26.17
C THR A 4 -52.11 3.03 -25.48
N THR A 5 -51.65 2.91 -24.23
CA THR A 5 -50.86 3.94 -23.57
C THR A 5 -49.38 3.64 -23.78
N SER A 6 -48.74 4.51 -24.57
CA SER A 6 -47.41 4.37 -25.18
C SER A 6 -46.26 4.04 -24.21
N PRO A 7 -45.36 3.09 -24.56
CA PRO A 7 -44.15 2.77 -23.79
C PRO A 7 -43.06 3.87 -23.81
N LEU A 8 -43.26 4.94 -24.58
CA LEU A 8 -42.28 6.02 -24.77
C LEU A 8 -42.14 6.95 -23.56
N LEU A 9 -43.18 7.08 -22.71
CA LEU A 9 -43.13 7.95 -21.52
C LEU A 9 -42.36 7.31 -20.35
N PHE A 10 -42.43 5.99 -20.20
CA PHE A 10 -41.64 5.26 -19.20
C PHE A 10 -40.16 5.23 -19.57
N SER A 11 -39.84 5.10 -20.87
CA SER A 11 -38.46 5.20 -21.34
C SER A 11 -37.88 6.59 -21.08
N SER A 12 -38.65 7.68 -21.25
CA SER A 12 -38.12 9.04 -21.03
C SER A 12 -37.93 9.36 -19.55
N LEU A 13 -38.80 8.88 -18.66
CA LEU A 13 -38.63 9.03 -17.21
C LEU A 13 -37.45 8.19 -16.70
N TYR A 14 -37.25 6.98 -17.23
CA TYR A 14 -36.07 6.16 -16.92
C TYR A 14 -34.79 6.81 -17.45
N PHE A 15 -34.82 7.38 -18.66
CA PHE A 15 -33.69 8.14 -19.21
C PHE A 15 -33.39 9.40 -18.40
N VAL A 16 -34.41 10.14 -17.94
CA VAL A 16 -34.23 11.32 -17.07
C VAL A 16 -33.71 10.92 -15.69
N PHE A 17 -34.15 9.78 -15.14
CA PHE A 17 -33.65 9.25 -13.86
C PHE A 17 -32.20 8.74 -13.98
N VAL A 18 -31.87 8.10 -15.10
CA VAL A 18 -30.50 7.65 -15.42
C VAL A 18 -29.59 8.86 -15.69
N ILE A 19 -30.04 9.87 -16.45
CA ILE A 19 -29.28 11.12 -16.69
C ILE A 19 -29.05 11.89 -15.39
N ARG A 20 -30.06 11.94 -14.50
CA ARG A 20 -29.95 12.64 -13.21
C ARG A 20 -29.02 11.91 -12.22
N ASN A 21 -28.84 10.59 -12.38
CA ASN A 21 -27.89 9.80 -11.58
C ASN A 21 -26.48 9.73 -12.18
N THR A 22 -26.24 10.19 -13.41
CA THR A 22 -24.97 9.89 -14.07
C THR A 22 -23.76 10.71 -13.64
N PHE A 23 -23.81 12.00 -13.28
CA PHE A 23 -22.59 12.72 -12.87
C PHE A 23 -22.91 13.97 -12.04
N CYS A 24 -23.02 13.82 -10.72
CA CYS A 24 -22.80 14.96 -9.81
C CYS A 24 -21.30 15.11 -9.63
N GLU A 25 -20.66 15.82 -10.55
CA GLU A 25 -19.25 16.16 -10.46
C GLU A 25 -19.09 17.27 -9.41
N GLU A 26 -18.72 16.90 -8.18
CA GLU A 26 -18.56 17.86 -7.08
C GLU A 26 -17.40 18.82 -7.36
N ARG A 27 -17.65 20.12 -7.20
CA ARG A 27 -16.68 21.21 -7.41
C ARG A 27 -16.51 22.03 -6.14
N ILE A 28 -15.27 22.45 -5.87
CA ILE A 28 -14.94 23.36 -4.75
C ILE A 28 -14.43 24.70 -5.28
N LYS A 29 -14.81 25.79 -4.62
CA LYS A 29 -14.30 27.13 -4.89
C LYS A 29 -12.99 27.36 -4.14
N VAL A 30 -11.89 27.53 -4.87
CA VAL A 30 -10.56 27.75 -4.29
C VAL A 30 -10.17 29.22 -4.43
N GLY A 31 -10.49 30.05 -3.43
CA GLY A 31 -10.13 31.47 -3.37
C GLY A 31 -11.14 32.45 -3.98
N PRO A 32 -10.90 33.77 -3.92
CA PRO A 32 -11.93 34.80 -4.12
C PRO A 32 -12.15 35.20 -5.60
N GLY A 33 -12.31 34.24 -6.53
CA GLY A 33 -12.57 34.54 -7.94
C GLY A 33 -13.54 33.54 -8.60
N ALA A 34 -14.33 34.00 -9.57
CA ALA A 34 -15.36 33.22 -10.26
C ALA A 34 -14.80 32.05 -11.11
N ASP A 35 -13.53 32.12 -11.51
CA ASP A 35 -12.89 31.15 -12.42
C ASP A 35 -12.11 30.03 -11.69
N LYS A 36 -12.40 29.79 -10.40
CA LYS A 36 -11.60 28.91 -9.53
C LYS A 36 -12.39 27.73 -8.94
N GLU A 37 -13.33 27.19 -9.71
CA GLU A 37 -13.98 25.93 -9.36
C GLU A 37 -13.12 24.75 -9.80
N LYS A 38 -12.54 24.04 -8.82
CA LYS A 38 -11.74 22.82 -9.08
C LYS A 38 -12.61 21.57 -8.90
N LYS A 39 -12.43 20.60 -9.81
CA LYS A 39 -13.08 19.28 -9.75
C LYS A 39 -12.50 18.47 -8.59
N ILE A 40 -13.35 17.94 -7.71
CA ILE A 40 -12.90 17.07 -6.61
C ILE A 40 -12.59 15.68 -7.17
N ASN A 41 -11.40 15.15 -6.86
CA ASN A 41 -11.05 13.77 -7.24
C ASN A 41 -11.82 12.75 -6.36
N PRO A 42 -12.69 11.90 -6.95
CA PRO A 42 -13.47 10.92 -6.20
C PRO A 42 -12.62 9.82 -5.55
N TYR A 43 -11.45 9.48 -6.11
CA TYR A 43 -10.52 8.53 -5.52
C TYR A 43 -9.95 9.07 -4.20
N ILE A 44 -9.65 10.36 -4.14
CA ILE A 44 -9.12 11.01 -2.93
C ILE A 44 -10.20 11.07 -1.85
N THR A 45 -11.42 11.49 -2.19
CA THR A 45 -12.52 11.56 -1.21
C THR A 45 -12.87 10.18 -0.67
N LYS A 46 -13.05 9.18 -1.53
CA LYS A 46 -13.33 7.78 -1.13
C LYS A 46 -12.23 7.25 -0.21
N PHE A 47 -10.97 7.55 -0.53
CA PHE A 47 -9.83 7.12 0.27
C PHE A 47 -9.85 7.71 1.69
N HIS A 48 -10.16 9.00 1.84
CA HIS A 48 -10.28 9.63 3.16
C HIS A 48 -11.50 9.14 3.94
N HIS A 49 -12.65 8.95 3.29
CA HIS A 49 -13.84 8.39 3.96
C HIS A 49 -13.60 7.00 4.54
N GLY A 50 -12.78 6.17 3.87
CA GLY A 50 -12.41 4.84 4.33
C GLY A 50 -11.21 4.80 5.31
N ALA A 51 -10.70 5.93 5.79
CA ALA A 51 -9.45 5.94 6.58
C ALA A 51 -9.54 5.20 7.91
N ASN A 52 -10.70 5.19 8.56
CA ASN A 52 -10.88 4.55 9.87
C ASN A 52 -10.86 3.01 9.81
N VAL A 53 -11.14 2.44 8.63
CA VAL A 53 -11.23 0.98 8.43
C VAL A 53 -9.88 0.40 7.96
N ARG A 54 -9.00 1.24 7.42
CA ARG A 54 -7.67 0.83 6.92
C ARG A 54 -6.63 0.84 8.07
N PRO A 55 -5.65 -0.09 8.06
CA PRO A 55 -5.47 -1.22 7.15
C PRO A 55 -6.45 -2.38 7.42
N THR A 56 -6.87 -3.10 6.37
CA THR A 56 -7.61 -4.37 6.54
C THR A 56 -6.68 -5.53 6.89
N LYS A 57 -7.19 -6.63 7.47
CA LYS A 57 -6.36 -7.82 7.76
C LYS A 57 -5.67 -8.35 6.51
N CYS A 58 -6.40 -8.44 5.41
CA CYS A 58 -5.85 -8.87 4.12
C CYS A 58 -4.68 -8.00 3.68
N GLN A 59 -4.80 -6.67 3.78
CA GLN A 59 -3.73 -5.75 3.37
C GLN A 59 -2.47 -5.96 4.21
N VAL A 60 -2.62 -6.19 5.51
CA VAL A 60 -1.50 -6.47 6.42
C VAL A 60 -0.86 -7.80 6.05
N CYS A 61 -1.66 -8.87 5.87
CA CYS A 61 -1.14 -10.20 5.57
C CYS A 61 -0.36 -10.24 4.25
N ARG A 62 -0.92 -9.64 3.20
CA ARG A 62 -0.25 -9.55 1.90
C ARG A 62 1.11 -8.85 2.00
N LEU A 63 1.20 -7.74 2.73
CA LEU A 63 2.45 -7.01 2.91
C LEU A 63 3.46 -7.77 3.76
N LEU A 64 2.98 -8.39 4.85
CA LEU A 64 3.80 -9.21 5.74
C LEU A 64 4.47 -10.33 4.96
N VAL A 65 3.70 -11.11 4.21
CA VAL A 65 4.23 -12.22 3.40
C VAL A 65 5.15 -11.72 2.29
N THR A 66 4.79 -10.64 1.61
CA THR A 66 5.62 -10.07 0.53
C THR A 66 6.98 -9.61 1.05
N GLU A 67 7.02 -8.86 2.16
CA GLU A 67 8.27 -8.42 2.78
C GLU A 67 9.07 -9.59 3.34
N PHE A 68 8.40 -10.58 3.93
CA PHE A 68 9.06 -11.77 4.47
C PHE A 68 9.80 -12.52 3.36
N LEU A 69 9.11 -12.83 2.26
CA LEU A 69 9.73 -13.49 1.10
C LEU A 69 10.86 -12.65 0.48
N GLU A 70 10.75 -11.32 0.48
CA GLU A 70 11.83 -10.44 0.02
C GLU A 70 13.05 -10.51 0.96
N GLN A 71 12.83 -10.50 2.28
CA GLN A 71 13.92 -10.63 3.26
C GLN A 71 14.60 -11.99 3.16
N MET A 72 13.83 -13.06 3.02
CA MET A 72 14.38 -14.40 2.82
C MET A 72 15.24 -14.46 1.56
N LYS A 73 14.85 -13.80 0.46
CA LYS A 73 15.71 -13.73 -0.74
C LYS A 73 17.03 -12.99 -0.47
N LYS A 74 17.02 -11.92 0.34
CA LYS A 74 18.22 -11.13 0.68
C LYS A 74 19.16 -11.85 1.64
N THR A 75 18.60 -12.58 2.61
CA THR A 75 19.38 -13.32 3.63
C THR A 75 19.83 -14.70 3.16
N ASN A 76 19.66 -15.04 1.88
CA ASN A 76 20.13 -16.30 1.30
C ASN A 76 21.66 -16.30 1.07
N ARG A 77 22.42 -16.05 2.14
CA ARG A 77 23.88 -16.20 2.15
C ARG A 77 24.24 -17.63 2.48
N ARG A 78 25.29 -18.16 1.81
CA ARG A 78 25.78 -19.55 1.97
C ARG A 78 26.74 -19.73 3.15
N GLU A 79 26.76 -18.81 4.10
CA GLU A 79 27.64 -18.94 5.26
C GLU A 79 27.06 -20.04 6.17
N ASP A 80 27.90 -20.99 6.59
CA ASP A 80 27.48 -22.04 7.51
C ASP A 80 27.62 -21.55 8.95
N VAL A 81 26.63 -21.83 9.80
CA VAL A 81 26.66 -21.49 11.23
C VAL A 81 27.00 -22.74 12.05
N PRO A 82 27.99 -22.68 12.95
CA PRO A 82 28.32 -23.81 13.82
C PRO A 82 27.18 -24.13 14.79
N ARG A 83 26.84 -25.43 14.96
CA ARG A 83 25.84 -25.90 15.93
C ARG A 83 26.52 -26.23 17.25
N GLY A 84 26.45 -25.33 18.23
CA GLY A 84 26.90 -25.61 19.60
C GLY A 84 27.45 -24.39 20.34
N TYR A 85 27.48 -24.49 21.68
CA TYR A 85 28.05 -23.47 22.58
C TYR A 85 29.48 -23.80 23.06
N LEU A 86 29.99 -25.00 22.75
CA LEU A 86 31.32 -25.46 23.16
C LEU A 86 32.37 -25.03 22.13
N LEU A 87 33.48 -24.45 22.60
CA LEU A 87 34.60 -23.99 21.77
C LEU A 87 35.19 -25.11 20.89
N GLU A 88 35.12 -26.36 21.33
CA GLU A 88 35.59 -27.55 20.60
C GLU A 88 34.70 -27.93 19.41
N ASP A 89 33.45 -27.45 19.37
CA ASP A 89 32.49 -27.73 18.30
C ASP A 89 32.52 -26.69 17.17
N LEU A 90 33.29 -25.59 17.34
CA LEU A 90 33.43 -24.52 16.34
C LEU A 90 34.24 -24.96 15.12
N ASP A 91 35.21 -25.85 15.30
CA ASP A 91 36.08 -26.36 14.23
C ASP A 91 35.50 -27.60 13.52
N ASN A 92 34.35 -28.09 13.96
CA ASN A 92 33.80 -29.36 13.50
C ASN A 92 32.70 -29.14 12.43
N GLN A 93 33.10 -29.17 11.15
CA GLN A 93 32.21 -29.00 9.99
C GLN A 93 31.05 -30.02 9.95
N GLU A 94 31.16 -31.19 10.58
CA GLU A 94 30.06 -32.16 10.63
C GLU A 94 28.87 -31.68 11.47
N LYS A 95 29.08 -30.69 12.35
CA LYS A 95 28.03 -30.10 13.17
C LYS A 95 27.48 -28.79 12.59
N SER A 96 28.03 -28.22 11.52
CA SER A 96 27.52 -26.96 11.00
C SER A 96 26.12 -27.10 10.37
N ILE A 97 25.25 -26.10 10.59
CA ILE A 97 23.96 -25.99 9.91
C ILE A 97 24.12 -24.91 8.85
N GLN A 98 23.58 -25.16 7.66
CA GLN A 98 23.43 -24.13 6.66
C GLN A 98 22.59 -22.98 7.24
N TYR A 99 23.11 -21.75 7.24
CA TYR A 99 22.37 -20.57 7.73
C TYR A 99 21.01 -20.44 7.05
N GLU A 100 20.91 -20.87 5.79
CA GLU A 100 19.68 -20.92 5.00
C GLU A 100 18.54 -21.69 5.69
N LYS A 101 18.84 -22.67 6.55
CA LYS A 101 17.86 -23.47 7.28
C LYS A 101 17.95 -23.28 8.80
N SER A 102 18.73 -22.31 9.24
CA SER A 102 18.88 -22.02 10.66
C SER A 102 17.67 -21.27 11.19
N GLU A 103 17.31 -21.55 12.44
CA GLU A 103 16.31 -20.80 13.22
C GLU A 103 16.75 -19.35 13.44
N LEU A 104 18.06 -19.13 13.62
CA LEU A 104 18.64 -17.80 13.81
C LEU A 104 18.27 -16.85 12.66
N ARG A 105 18.40 -17.32 11.41
CA ARG A 105 18.00 -16.55 10.22
C ARG A 105 16.51 -16.18 10.24
N LEU A 106 15.65 -17.11 10.69
CA LEU A 106 14.21 -16.86 10.76
C LEU A 106 13.93 -15.74 11.78
N LEU A 107 14.49 -15.84 12.99
CA LEU A 107 14.32 -14.84 14.05
C LEU A 107 14.78 -13.44 13.60
N ASP A 108 15.98 -13.34 12.99
CA ASP A 108 16.50 -12.08 12.47
C ASP A 108 15.55 -11.41 11.45
N VAL A 109 14.91 -12.23 10.61
CA VAL A 109 13.97 -11.76 9.58
C VAL A 109 12.65 -11.34 10.21
N LEU A 110 12.10 -12.11 11.15
CA LEU A 110 10.82 -11.80 11.79
C LEU A 110 10.91 -10.51 12.62
N ASP A 111 11.99 -10.31 13.38
CA ASP A 111 12.21 -9.12 14.22
C ASP A 111 12.20 -7.82 13.41
N ASN A 112 12.82 -7.83 12.23
CA ASN A 112 12.95 -6.65 11.38
C ASN A 112 11.80 -6.48 10.39
N LEU A 113 10.91 -7.48 10.25
CA LEU A 113 9.89 -7.53 9.21
C LEU A 113 8.93 -6.33 9.27
N CYS A 114 8.35 -6.08 10.44
CA CYS A 114 7.34 -5.04 10.60
C CYS A 114 7.90 -3.61 10.61
N GLU A 115 9.20 -3.42 10.88
CA GLU A 115 9.85 -2.11 10.71
C GLU A 115 9.86 -1.66 9.24
N ARG A 116 9.93 -2.61 8.31
CA ARG A 116 9.93 -2.34 6.86
C ARG A 116 8.61 -1.81 6.34
N MET A 117 7.53 -1.91 7.11
CA MET A 117 6.24 -1.28 6.76
C MET A 117 6.37 0.25 6.58
N LYS A 118 7.38 0.87 7.20
CA LYS A 118 7.72 2.29 7.01
C LYS A 118 8.17 2.66 5.59
N LEU A 119 8.55 1.67 4.76
CA LEU A 119 8.95 1.90 3.36
C LEU A 119 7.74 2.14 2.44
N TYR A 120 6.56 1.71 2.87
CA TYR A 120 5.32 1.88 2.14
C TYR A 120 4.70 3.25 2.38
N ARG A 121 3.88 3.70 1.42
CA ARG A 121 2.99 4.85 1.57
C ARG A 121 1.61 4.50 1.08
N ALA A 122 0.59 5.02 1.76
CA ALA A 122 -0.80 4.87 1.35
C ALA A 122 -1.13 5.90 0.25
N ARG A 123 -1.62 5.44 -0.89
CA ARG A 123 -2.01 6.29 -2.03
C ARG A 123 -3.47 6.05 -2.41
N PRO A 124 -4.25 7.10 -2.69
CA PRO A 124 -5.55 6.96 -3.32
C PRO A 124 -5.41 6.62 -4.81
N GLY A 125 -6.41 5.93 -5.35
CA GLY A 125 -6.46 5.53 -6.75
C GLY A 125 -6.43 4.00 -6.90
N PRO A 126 -5.29 3.35 -6.64
CA PRO A 126 -5.14 1.91 -6.77
C PRO A 126 -6.09 1.13 -5.85
N GLU A 127 -6.48 -0.07 -6.27
CA GLU A 127 -7.26 -0.99 -5.45
C GLU A 127 -6.46 -1.43 -4.21
N PHE A 128 -5.15 -1.64 -4.38
CA PHE A 128 -4.22 -1.87 -3.29
C PHE A 128 -3.45 -0.58 -2.95
N PRO A 129 -3.77 0.10 -1.83
CA PRO A 129 -3.31 1.46 -1.60
C PRO A 129 -1.86 1.57 -1.12
N TYR A 130 -1.20 0.48 -0.71
CA TYR A 130 0.15 0.54 -0.13
C TYR A 130 1.20 0.30 -1.21
N ILE A 131 2.01 1.32 -1.48
CA ILE A 131 3.05 1.26 -2.51
C ILE A 131 4.42 1.56 -1.88
N LYS A 132 5.36 0.65 -2.11
CA LYS A 132 6.74 0.75 -1.63
C LYS A 132 7.49 1.86 -2.37
N GLY A 133 8.22 2.70 -1.64
CA GLY A 133 9.05 3.76 -2.23
C GLY A 133 8.27 4.97 -2.78
N ALA A 134 6.93 4.93 -2.80
CA ALA A 134 6.11 6.06 -3.23
C ALA A 134 6.34 7.29 -2.33
N LYS A 135 6.10 8.49 -2.90
CA LYS A 135 6.01 9.75 -2.14
C LYS A 135 4.63 9.89 -1.48
N SER A 136 4.58 10.45 -0.28
CA SER A 136 3.31 10.79 0.37
C SER A 136 2.55 11.87 -0.42
N GLN A 137 1.23 11.97 -0.23
CA GLN A 137 0.45 13.03 -0.86
C GLN A 137 0.93 14.41 -0.43
N LEU A 138 1.21 14.60 0.86
CA LEU A 138 1.71 15.86 1.40
C LEU A 138 3.07 16.24 0.81
N ARG A 139 4.00 15.28 0.66
CA ARG A 139 5.30 15.53 0.01
C ARG A 139 5.12 16.06 -1.40
N GLU A 140 4.23 15.43 -2.17
CA GLU A 140 3.91 15.85 -3.54
C GLU A 140 3.35 17.28 -3.57
N VAL A 141 2.45 17.64 -2.64
CA VAL A 141 1.94 19.02 -2.49
C VAL A 141 3.10 19.98 -2.24
N LEU A 142 3.95 19.67 -1.27
CA LEU A 142 5.01 20.57 -0.81
C LEU A 142 6.05 20.80 -1.91
N GLU A 143 6.42 19.76 -2.64
CA GLU A 143 7.31 19.85 -3.80
C GLU A 143 6.69 20.71 -4.92
N ASP A 144 5.42 20.48 -5.28
CA ASP A 144 4.71 21.31 -6.28
C ASP A 144 4.62 22.78 -5.87
N MET A 145 4.33 23.05 -4.59
CA MET A 145 4.31 24.42 -4.06
C MET A 145 5.69 25.08 -4.10
N GLN A 146 6.75 24.33 -3.79
CA GLN A 146 8.12 24.83 -3.84
C GLN A 146 8.55 25.14 -5.28
N GLU A 147 8.20 24.28 -6.24
CA GLU A 147 8.49 24.47 -7.68
C GLU A 147 7.75 25.69 -8.26
N LYS A 148 6.50 25.92 -7.85
CA LYS A 148 5.69 27.06 -8.31
C LYS A 148 6.01 28.37 -7.58
N SER A 149 6.69 28.30 -6.44
CA SER A 149 7.01 29.49 -5.63
C SER A 149 8.22 30.24 -6.17
N LYS A 150 8.10 31.56 -6.25
CA LYS A 150 9.24 32.46 -6.56
C LYS A 150 10.18 32.65 -5.36
N VAL A 151 9.73 32.30 -4.17
CA VAL A 151 10.50 32.36 -2.92
C VAL A 151 10.86 30.95 -2.50
N LYS A 152 12.11 30.72 -2.10
CA LYS A 152 12.54 29.42 -1.56
C LYS A 152 11.80 29.16 -0.25
N LEU A 153 10.87 28.21 -0.26
CA LEU A 153 10.26 27.72 0.98
C LEU A 153 11.18 26.67 1.60
N ASN A 154 11.69 26.98 2.77
CA ASN A 154 12.36 26.01 3.64
C ASN A 154 11.35 25.57 4.69
N TYR A 155 10.77 24.38 4.51
CA TYR A 155 9.93 23.77 5.53
C TYR A 155 10.81 22.97 6.49
N GLU A 156 10.89 23.38 7.76
CA GLU A 156 11.53 22.60 8.82
C GLU A 156 10.55 21.58 9.40
N LEU A 157 10.07 20.67 8.54
CA LEU A 157 9.18 19.59 8.97
C LEU A 157 9.96 18.27 9.05
N PRO A 158 9.82 17.50 10.14
CA PRO A 158 10.41 16.17 10.23
C PRO A 158 9.90 15.27 9.08
N ASP A 159 10.81 14.54 8.44
CA ASP A 159 10.46 13.66 7.32
C ASP A 159 9.37 12.65 7.70
N GLU A 160 9.39 12.11 8.92
CA GLU A 160 8.35 11.18 9.39
C GLU A 160 6.93 11.77 9.32
N VAL A 161 6.77 13.04 9.70
CA VAL A 161 5.47 13.74 9.67
C VAL A 161 5.05 14.06 8.24
N VAL A 162 6.00 14.49 7.39
CA VAL A 162 5.72 14.78 5.97
C VAL A 162 5.30 13.51 5.24
N GLU A 163 5.92 12.39 5.58
CA GLU A 163 5.72 11.11 4.94
C GLU A 163 4.45 10.38 5.39
N ASP A 164 4.05 10.49 6.67
CA ASP A 164 2.84 9.85 7.22
C ASP A 164 1.99 10.80 8.08
N TYR A 165 1.56 11.92 7.50
CA TYR A 165 0.73 12.91 8.19
C TYR A 165 -0.62 12.37 8.69
N THR A 166 -1.10 11.26 8.12
CA THR A 166 -2.34 10.57 8.49
C THR A 166 -2.15 9.46 9.53
N TYR A 167 -0.90 9.16 9.89
CA TYR A 167 -0.53 8.06 10.78
C TYR A 167 -1.00 6.67 10.30
N GLU A 168 -1.12 6.48 8.98
CA GLU A 168 -1.59 5.23 8.36
C GLU A 168 -0.52 4.14 8.41
N MET A 169 0.75 4.51 8.23
CA MET A 169 1.87 3.57 8.28
C MET A 169 2.16 3.15 9.72
N GLY A 170 1.97 4.06 10.68
CA GLY A 170 1.97 3.73 12.10
C GLY A 170 0.95 2.64 12.45
N ARG A 171 -0.30 2.79 12.00
CA ARG A 171 -1.35 1.76 12.18
C ARG A 171 -1.01 0.45 11.45
N LEU A 172 -0.47 0.53 10.24
CA LEU A 172 -0.04 -0.64 9.48
C LEU A 172 1.04 -1.43 10.22
N LYS A 173 2.06 -0.74 10.73
CA LYS A 173 3.13 -1.35 11.53
C LYS A 173 2.56 -2.02 12.78
N PHE A 174 1.69 -1.34 13.52
CA PHE A 174 1.08 -1.91 14.72
C PHE A 174 0.28 -3.19 14.42
N LYS A 175 -0.53 -3.18 13.34
CA LYS A 175 -1.26 -4.38 12.92
C LYS A 175 -0.36 -5.49 12.41
N CYS A 176 0.77 -5.15 11.75
CA CYS A 176 1.78 -6.13 11.36
C CYS A 176 2.35 -6.85 12.57
N ILE A 177 2.77 -6.10 13.60
CA ILE A 177 3.34 -6.67 14.83
C ILE A 177 2.35 -7.64 15.47
N HIS A 178 1.11 -7.21 15.68
CA HIS A 178 0.08 -8.07 16.27
C HIS A 178 -0.19 -9.34 15.44
N MET A 179 -0.22 -9.21 14.11
CA MET A 179 -0.43 -10.36 13.21
C MET A 179 0.74 -11.32 13.25
N LEU A 180 1.97 -10.79 13.25
CA LEU A 180 3.19 -11.57 13.34
C LEU A 180 3.25 -12.35 14.66
N GLU A 181 3.01 -11.67 15.79
CA GLU A 181 2.97 -12.30 17.11
C GLU A 181 1.91 -13.41 17.20
N SER A 182 0.75 -13.23 16.57
CA SER A 182 -0.34 -14.22 16.62
C SER A 182 -0.07 -15.45 15.75
N HIS A 183 0.79 -15.33 14.74
CA HIS A 183 1.03 -16.35 13.71
C HIS A 183 2.52 -16.72 13.56
N GLU A 184 3.32 -16.46 14.58
CA GLU A 184 4.75 -16.78 14.58
C GLU A 184 5.00 -18.29 14.47
N ASP A 185 4.22 -19.09 15.21
CA ASP A 185 4.28 -20.55 15.16
C ASP A 185 3.92 -21.09 13.77
N ASP A 186 2.91 -20.50 13.12
CA ASP A 186 2.50 -20.87 11.77
C ASP A 186 3.63 -20.61 10.76
N ILE A 187 4.23 -19.41 10.81
CA ILE A 187 5.36 -19.04 9.92
C ILE A 187 6.57 -19.96 10.17
N THR A 188 6.83 -20.29 11.43
CA THR A 188 7.91 -21.21 11.82
C THR A 188 7.66 -22.61 11.28
N GLN A 189 6.44 -23.13 11.39
CA GLN A 189 6.05 -24.42 10.83
C GLN A 189 6.25 -24.46 9.31
N TRP A 190 5.76 -23.43 8.60
CA TRP A 190 5.94 -23.32 7.15
C TRP A 190 7.43 -23.26 6.77
N TYR A 191 8.23 -22.51 7.54
CA TYR A 191 9.66 -22.36 7.26
C TYR A 191 10.45 -23.68 7.42
N PHE A 192 10.14 -24.51 8.41
CA PHE A 192 10.89 -25.77 8.60
C PHE A 192 10.33 -26.96 7.82
N GLY A 193 9.05 -26.94 7.44
CA GLY A 193 8.39 -28.04 6.72
C GLY A 193 8.09 -27.74 5.25
N ASP A 194 7.28 -26.72 5.01
CA ASP A 194 6.45 -26.58 3.80
C ASP A 194 6.92 -25.48 2.84
N GLN A 195 8.22 -25.15 2.81
CA GLN A 195 8.81 -24.08 1.96
C GLN A 195 8.51 -24.16 0.45
N LYS A 196 7.91 -25.27 -0.04
CA LYS A 196 7.52 -25.45 -1.44
C LYS A 196 6.16 -24.83 -1.77
N GLU A 197 5.31 -24.61 -0.77
CA GLU A 197 3.99 -24.04 -0.95
C GLU A 197 4.02 -22.52 -0.95
N ASN A 198 3.03 -21.88 -1.59
CA ASN A 198 2.95 -20.43 -1.61
C ASN A 198 2.53 -19.92 -0.22
N LEU A 199 3.40 -19.15 0.43
CA LEU A 199 3.13 -18.62 1.77
C LEU A 199 1.89 -17.72 1.83
N ILE A 200 1.51 -17.05 0.74
CA ILE A 200 0.29 -16.23 0.72
C ILE A 200 -0.94 -17.13 0.88
N ASP A 201 -0.99 -18.22 0.13
CA ASP A 201 -2.14 -19.12 0.17
C ASP A 201 -2.16 -19.86 1.53
N TRP A 202 -1.03 -20.41 1.95
CA TRP A 202 -0.91 -21.18 3.19
C TRP A 202 -1.16 -20.37 4.47
N LEU A 203 -0.69 -19.11 4.53
CA LEU A 203 -0.85 -18.28 5.71
C LEU A 203 -2.08 -17.36 5.60
N CYS A 204 -2.18 -16.58 4.52
CA CYS A 204 -3.23 -15.58 4.41
C CYS A 204 -4.59 -16.22 4.12
N VAL A 205 -4.69 -17.14 3.16
CA VAL A 205 -5.98 -17.72 2.75
C VAL A 205 -6.46 -18.77 3.75
N GLU A 206 -5.59 -19.68 4.19
CA GLU A 206 -6.02 -20.82 5.00
C GLU A 206 -6.15 -20.52 6.51
N ARG A 207 -5.42 -19.53 7.04
CA ARG A 207 -5.32 -19.30 8.50
C ARG A 207 -5.78 -17.92 8.97
N ILE A 208 -5.46 -16.86 8.22
CA ILE A 208 -5.67 -15.47 8.68
C ILE A 208 -6.97 -14.86 8.17
N LEU A 209 -7.34 -15.10 6.91
CA LEU A 209 -8.45 -14.42 6.24
C LEU A 209 -9.70 -15.29 6.15
N ASP A 210 -10.84 -14.66 6.38
CA ASP A 210 -12.14 -15.25 6.09
C ASP A 210 -12.42 -15.23 4.57
N GLU A 211 -13.35 -16.06 4.09
CA GLU A 211 -13.69 -16.20 2.65
C GLU A 211 -14.05 -14.86 1.97
N ASN A 212 -14.62 -13.91 2.72
CA ASN A 212 -15.05 -12.60 2.25
C ASN A 212 -13.99 -11.49 2.36
N GLU A 213 -12.81 -11.76 2.92
CA GLU A 213 -11.76 -10.76 3.14
C GLU A 213 -10.59 -10.89 2.13
N GLN A 214 -10.68 -11.79 1.16
CA GLN A 214 -9.55 -12.18 0.29
C GLN A 214 -9.35 -11.28 -0.95
N ASP A 215 -10.29 -10.37 -1.23
CA ASP A 215 -10.27 -9.52 -2.42
C ASP A 215 -8.96 -8.73 -2.60
N CYS A 216 -8.31 -8.36 -1.49
CA CYS A 216 -7.10 -7.56 -1.55
C CYS A 216 -5.86 -8.33 -2.03
N LEU A 217 -5.86 -9.67 -2.03
CA LEU A 217 -4.69 -10.48 -2.39
C LEU A 217 -4.32 -10.29 -3.86
N ASN A 218 -5.34 -10.20 -4.72
CA ASN A 218 -5.19 -10.03 -6.17
C ASN A 218 -5.32 -8.57 -6.63
N ALA A 219 -5.59 -7.64 -5.71
CA ALA A 219 -5.80 -6.24 -6.02
C ALA A 219 -4.56 -5.60 -6.69
N SER A 220 -4.82 -4.74 -7.69
CA SER A 220 -3.76 -4.07 -8.44
C SER A 220 -3.18 -2.87 -7.67
N THR A 221 -1.87 -2.67 -7.78
CA THR A 221 -1.15 -1.48 -7.29
C THR A 221 -1.05 -0.38 -8.35
N LYS A 222 -1.55 -0.62 -9.58
CA LYS A 222 -1.50 0.36 -10.67
C LYS A 222 -2.46 1.51 -10.42
N MET A 223 -2.03 2.72 -10.78
CA MET A 223 -2.88 3.89 -10.75
C MET A 223 -3.93 3.80 -11.87
N PRO A 224 -5.20 4.16 -11.63
CA PRO A 224 -6.20 4.31 -12.68
C PRO A 224 -5.80 5.38 -13.70
N ASP A 225 -6.10 5.16 -14.98
CA ASP A 225 -5.74 6.08 -16.07
C ASP A 225 -6.45 7.45 -15.97
N ASP A 226 -7.60 7.49 -15.31
CA ASP A 226 -8.41 8.69 -15.08
C ASP A 226 -8.09 9.40 -13.75
N TYR A 227 -7.07 8.93 -13.01
CA TYR A 227 -6.61 9.58 -11.79
C TYR A 227 -5.91 10.92 -12.10
N TYR A 228 -6.28 11.97 -11.37
CA TYR A 228 -5.64 13.29 -11.45
C TYR A 228 -5.30 13.84 -10.06
N SER A 229 -4.12 14.43 -9.90
CA SER A 229 -3.74 15.04 -8.62
C SER A 229 -4.27 16.47 -8.47
N PHE A 230 -4.40 16.93 -7.23
CA PHE A 230 -4.82 18.32 -6.90
C PHE A 230 -3.85 19.39 -7.44
N ALA A 231 -2.60 18.99 -7.74
CA ALA A 231 -1.50 19.83 -8.19
C ALA A 231 -1.53 20.14 -9.69
N GLN A 232 -2.33 19.42 -10.48
CA GLN A 232 -2.44 19.67 -11.92
C GLN A 232 -3.21 20.98 -12.19
N ASP A 233 -2.69 21.79 -13.12
CA ASP A 233 -3.34 23.03 -13.57
C ASP A 233 -4.31 22.73 -14.72
N ASP A 234 -5.55 23.21 -14.62
CA ASP A 234 -6.63 23.01 -15.62
C ASP A 234 -6.31 23.57 -17.02
N LYS A 235 -5.20 24.33 -17.18
CA LYS A 235 -4.82 25.03 -18.42
C LYS A 235 -3.83 24.28 -19.32
N SER A 236 -3.41 23.07 -18.96
CA SER A 236 -2.52 22.27 -19.82
C SER A 236 -3.31 21.61 -20.98
N THR A 237 -3.13 22.09 -22.21
CA THR A 237 -3.62 21.44 -23.45
C THR A 237 -2.88 20.13 -23.78
N LYS A 238 -1.94 19.68 -22.94
CA LYS A 238 -1.41 18.32 -23.00
C LYS A 238 -2.09 17.49 -21.91
N PRO A 239 -2.65 16.29 -22.22
CA PRO A 239 -3.08 15.37 -21.17
C PRO A 239 -1.88 15.13 -20.26
N ALA A 240 -1.99 15.53 -18.99
CA ALA A 240 -0.86 15.54 -18.08
C ALA A 240 -0.41 14.10 -17.83
N LEU A 241 0.75 13.73 -18.37
CA LEU A 241 1.42 12.48 -18.04
C LEU A 241 1.78 12.52 -16.55
N LYS A 242 0.97 11.90 -15.70
CA LYS A 242 1.47 11.04 -14.60
C LYS A 242 0.47 9.91 -14.31
N PRO A 243 0.38 8.89 -15.18
CA PRO A 243 -0.17 7.58 -14.79
C PRO A 243 0.76 6.84 -13.81
N ASP A 244 2.00 7.31 -13.63
CA ASP A 244 2.97 6.67 -12.74
C ASP A 244 2.97 7.30 -11.34
N ILE A 245 2.93 6.43 -10.32
CA ILE A 245 3.07 6.83 -8.92
C ILE A 245 4.46 7.46 -8.72
N PRO A 246 4.55 8.67 -8.14
CA PRO A 246 5.85 9.30 -7.90
C PRO A 246 6.65 8.49 -6.88
N MET A 247 7.81 8.00 -7.29
CA MET A 247 8.74 7.25 -6.46
C MET A 247 9.82 8.16 -5.86
N ARG A 248 10.39 7.75 -4.74
CA ARG A 248 11.59 8.37 -4.14
C ARG A 248 12.85 7.92 -4.91
N ASP A 249 13.91 8.74 -4.91
CA ASP A 249 15.25 8.31 -5.36
C ASP A 249 15.81 7.38 -4.28
N ASP A 250 15.87 6.08 -4.58
CA ASP A 250 15.97 4.95 -3.64
C ASP A 250 17.27 4.85 -2.82
N ARG A 251 18.17 5.84 -2.86
CA ARG A 251 19.51 5.72 -2.25
C ARG A 251 19.62 5.95 -0.75
N ARG A 252 18.51 6.20 -0.03
CA ARG A 252 18.56 6.66 1.38
C ARG A 252 17.90 5.73 2.41
N TRP A 253 17.06 4.77 2.00
CA TRP A 253 16.17 4.08 2.94
C TRP A 253 16.26 2.55 2.92
N GLU A 254 17.33 1.99 2.34
CA GLU A 254 17.75 0.63 2.65
C GLU A 254 18.39 0.63 4.05
N LEU A 255 17.54 0.59 5.07
CA LEU A 255 17.90 0.08 6.38
C LEU A 255 18.00 -1.45 6.31
#